data_AF-A0A7R8Z3C2-F1
#
_entry.id   AF-A0A7R8Z3C2-F1
#
_cell.length_a   1.000
_cell.length_b   1.000
_cell.length_c   1.000
_cell.angle_alpha   90.00
_cell.angle_beta   90.00
_cell.angle_gamma   90.00
#
_symmetry.space_group_name_H-M   'P 1'
#
loop_
_entity.id
_entity.type
_entity.pdbx_description
1 polymer ?
#
loop_
_entity_poly.entity_id
_entity_poly.type
_entity_poly.pdbx_seq_one_letter_code
_entity_poly.pdbx_strand_id
1 'polypeptide(L)'
;MLHFDQVVEVANKLVKTSKILNIPLLVTEQNPKGLGKTVQELDIAHAYNVYPKTRFSMMVPELVAELGGLCDNNLECVVLFGIEAHVCVEQTAAELCARGIQVHIAADASTSRSQEDRLLAFQRLKQMGCFITTSETVIFKLLGDKEHPKFADIRPLIKTTSPNTGLANISKM
;
A
#
# COMPACT_ATOMS: atom_id res chain seq x y z
N MET A 1 0.87 -10.82 -13.89
CA MET A 1 0.30 -9.65 -13.17
C MET A 1 0.70 -8.41 -13.95
N LEU A 2 -0.21 -7.46 -14.19
CA LEU A 2 0.13 -6.27 -14.99
C LEU A 2 1.10 -5.37 -14.21
N HIS A 3 2.13 -4.88 -14.91
CA HIS A 3 3.13 -3.94 -14.36
C HIS A 3 3.76 -4.40 -13.03
N PHE A 4 3.93 -5.72 -12.83
CA PHE A 4 4.32 -6.27 -11.54
C PHE A 4 5.64 -5.69 -11.03
N ASP A 5 6.69 -5.73 -11.83
CA ASP A 5 8.02 -5.25 -11.44
C ASP A 5 7.99 -3.76 -11.10
N GLN A 6 7.28 -2.96 -11.90
CA GLN A 6 7.12 -1.53 -11.63
C GLN A 6 6.36 -1.28 -10.32
N VAL A 7 5.31 -2.04 -10.05
CA VAL A 7 4.53 -1.94 -8.83
C VAL A 7 5.35 -2.37 -7.61
N VAL A 8 6.18 -3.41 -7.73
CA VAL A 8 7.09 -3.85 -6.67
C VAL A 8 8.14 -2.78 -6.38
N GLU A 9 8.70 -2.14 -7.42
CA GLU A 9 9.64 -1.02 -7.25
C GLU A 9 9.01 0.13 -6.46
N VAL A 10 7.77 0.50 -6.80
CA VAL A 10 7.03 1.57 -6.11
C VAL A 10 6.65 1.16 -4.69
N ALA A 11 6.17 -0.08 -4.48
CA ALA A 11 5.88 -0.62 -3.16
C ALA A 11 7.12 -0.59 -2.25
N ASN A 12 8.30 -0.87 -2.80
CA ASN A 12 9.56 -0.80 -2.07
C ASN A 12 9.88 0.63 -1.59
N LYS A 13 9.49 1.67 -2.32
CA LYS A 13 9.62 3.07 -1.87
C LYS A 13 8.77 3.31 -0.60
N LEU A 14 7.54 2.79 -0.56
CA LEU A 14 6.65 2.91 0.59
C LEU A 14 7.15 2.09 1.79
N VAL A 15 7.62 0.86 1.56
CA VAL A 15 8.21 0.01 2.60
C VAL A 15 9.45 0.65 3.23
N LYS A 16 10.35 1.22 2.41
CA LYS A 16 11.53 1.95 2.91
C LYS A 16 11.13 3.24 3.63
N THR A 17 10.13 3.95 3.12
CA THR A 17 9.61 5.16 3.77
C THR A 17 9.05 4.84 5.15
N SER A 18 8.28 3.76 5.30
CA SER A 18 7.73 3.38 6.61
C SER A 18 8.83 3.08 7.63
N LYS A 19 9.91 2.43 7.19
CA LYS A 19 11.11 2.21 8.02
C LYS A 19 11.76 3.51 8.48
N ILE A 20 11.99 4.44 7.56
CA ILE A 20 12.70 5.71 7.84
C ILE A 20 11.88 6.63 8.75
N LEU A 21 10.55 6.65 8.56
CA LEU A 21 9.63 7.48 9.32
C LEU A 21 9.06 6.77 10.57
N ASN A 22 9.49 5.54 10.85
CA ASN A 22 8.97 4.71 11.95
C ASN A 22 7.44 4.55 11.92
N ILE A 23 6.87 4.39 10.73
CA ILE A 23 5.45 4.11 10.54
C ILE A 23 5.24 2.59 10.64
N PRO A 24 4.29 2.11 11.46
CA PRO A 24 4.00 0.67 11.56
C PRO A 24 3.73 0.02 10.20
N LEU A 25 4.42 -1.08 9.91
CA LEU A 25 4.23 -1.86 8.70
C LEU A 25 3.63 -3.22 9.05
N LEU A 26 2.47 -3.53 8.45
CA LEU A 26 1.77 -4.80 8.56
C LEU A 26 1.77 -5.48 7.19
N VAL A 27 2.12 -6.77 7.14
CA VAL A 27 2.21 -7.53 5.89
C VAL A 27 1.32 -8.75 5.99
N THR A 28 0.62 -9.10 4.90
CA THR A 28 -0.15 -10.35 4.84
C THR A 28 0.25 -11.17 3.61
N GLU A 29 0.25 -12.49 3.75
CA GLU A 29 0.52 -13.42 2.65
C GLU A 29 -0.71 -14.30 2.40
N GLN A 30 -1.26 -14.24 1.18
CA GLN A 30 -2.39 -15.08 0.80
C GLN A 30 -1.90 -16.50 0.49
N ASN A 31 -2.34 -17.50 1.24
CA ASN A 31 -1.99 -18.91 1.07
C ASN A 31 -0.50 -19.14 0.69
N PRO A 32 0.47 -18.77 1.55
CA PRO A 32 1.88 -18.74 1.17
C PRO A 32 2.45 -20.11 0.77
N LYS A 33 1.82 -21.21 1.19
CA LYS A 33 2.17 -22.56 0.74
C LYS A 33 1.89 -22.78 -0.75
N GLY A 34 0.84 -22.15 -1.28
CA GLY A 34 0.43 -22.30 -2.69
C GLY A 34 0.85 -21.14 -3.59
N LEU A 35 0.96 -19.93 -3.06
CA LEU A 35 1.26 -18.71 -3.84
C LEU A 35 2.66 -18.15 -3.60
N GLY A 36 3.42 -18.73 -2.67
CA GLY A 36 4.72 -18.22 -2.26
C GLY A 36 4.63 -17.13 -1.20
N LYS A 37 5.81 -16.72 -0.73
CA LYS A 37 5.97 -15.64 0.24
C LYS A 37 6.04 -14.27 -0.45
N THR A 38 6.07 -13.21 0.33
CA THR A 38 6.38 -11.85 -0.12
C THR A 38 7.70 -11.84 -0.90
N VAL A 39 7.74 -11.11 -2.01
CA VAL A 39 8.90 -11.04 -2.91
C VAL A 39 10.12 -10.45 -2.21
N GLN A 40 11.32 -10.94 -2.55
CA GLN A 40 12.56 -10.61 -1.83
C GLN A 40 13.02 -9.16 -2.05
N GLU A 41 12.52 -8.51 -3.10
CA GLU A 41 12.74 -7.12 -3.43
C GLU A 41 12.15 -6.15 -2.39
N LEU A 42 11.18 -6.62 -1.59
CA LEU A 42 10.61 -5.89 -0.47
C LEU A 42 11.29 -6.32 0.84
N ASP A 43 12.21 -5.49 1.35
CA ASP A 43 12.78 -5.68 2.69
C ASP A 43 11.72 -5.34 3.76
N ILE A 44 11.02 -6.37 4.22
CA ILE A 44 9.98 -6.29 5.24
C ILE A 44 10.49 -6.65 6.64
N ALA A 45 11.80 -6.66 6.87
CA ALA A 45 12.37 -7.08 8.16
C ALA A 45 11.94 -6.20 9.35
N HIS A 46 11.50 -4.96 9.10
CA HIS A 46 10.95 -4.05 10.12
C HIS A 46 9.42 -4.10 10.24
N ALA A 47 8.74 -5.00 9.51
CA ALA A 47 7.32 -5.20 9.70
C ALA A 47 7.04 -5.70 11.12
N TYR A 48 5.95 -5.24 11.72
CA TYR A 48 5.49 -5.74 13.02
C TYR A 48 5.26 -7.25 12.96
N ASN A 49 4.63 -7.70 11.87
CA ASN A 49 4.42 -9.13 11.62
C ASN A 49 4.08 -9.40 10.13
N VAL A 50 4.16 -10.67 9.76
CA VAL A 50 3.70 -11.22 8.48
C VAL A 50 2.58 -12.23 8.76
N TYR A 51 1.34 -11.86 8.43
CA TYR A 51 0.16 -12.67 8.73
C TYR A 51 -0.21 -13.55 7.53
N PRO A 52 0.00 -14.88 7.59
CA PRO A 52 -0.51 -15.78 6.57
C PRO A 52 -2.04 -15.86 6.67
N LYS A 53 -2.73 -15.83 5.53
CA LYS A 53 -4.20 -15.84 5.50
C LYS A 53 -4.77 -16.59 4.31
N THR A 54 -6.02 -17.03 4.45
CA THR A 54 -6.86 -17.51 3.35
C THR A 54 -8.00 -16.55 3.04
N ARG A 55 -8.40 -15.68 3.99
CA ARG A 55 -9.34 -14.58 3.78
C ARG A 55 -8.74 -13.57 2.80
N PHE A 56 -9.53 -13.08 1.84
CA PHE A 56 -9.07 -12.09 0.88
C PHE A 56 -8.72 -10.75 1.56
N SER A 57 -9.62 -10.23 2.39
CA SER A 57 -9.34 -9.08 3.26
C SER A 57 -8.17 -9.37 4.23
N MET A 58 -7.32 -8.38 4.46
CA MET A 58 -6.23 -8.41 5.45
C MET A 58 -6.75 -8.40 6.88
N MET A 59 -8.02 -8.07 7.12
CA MET A 59 -8.64 -7.94 8.44
C MET A 59 -8.95 -9.30 9.08
N VAL A 60 -7.91 -10.11 9.26
CA VAL A 60 -7.94 -11.34 10.06
C VAL A 60 -7.83 -11.00 11.55
N PRO A 61 -8.34 -11.86 12.47
CA PRO A 61 -8.40 -11.54 13.89
C PRO A 61 -7.08 -11.06 14.50
N GLU A 62 -5.97 -11.68 14.11
CA GLU A 62 -4.62 -11.34 14.60
C GLU A 62 -4.19 -9.95 14.17
N LEU A 63 -4.46 -9.58 12.91
CA LEU A 63 -4.16 -8.24 12.39
C LEU A 63 -5.09 -7.19 13.00
N VAL A 64 -6.37 -7.52 13.22
CA VAL A 64 -7.32 -6.61 13.89
C VAL A 64 -6.89 -6.33 15.32
N ALA A 65 -6.42 -7.34 16.05
CA ALA A 65 -5.89 -7.17 17.40
C ALA A 65 -4.64 -6.27 17.39
N GLU A 66 -3.73 -6.47 16.42
CA GLU A 66 -2.57 -5.61 16.24
C GLU A 66 -2.97 -4.16 15.99
N LEU A 67 -3.87 -3.90 15.03
CA LEU A 67 -4.35 -2.56 14.70
C LEU A 67 -4.92 -1.83 15.92
N GLY A 68 -5.60 -2.57 16.81
CA GLY A 68 -6.16 -2.01 18.03
C GLY A 68 -5.12 -1.41 18.98
N GLY A 69 -3.89 -1.94 18.98
CA GLY A 69 -2.80 -1.46 19.84
C GLY A 69 -1.85 -0.47 19.18
N LEU A 70 -2.00 -0.18 17.88
CA LEU A 70 -1.16 0.78 17.18
C LEU A 70 -1.60 2.23 17.43
N CYS A 71 -0.68 3.17 17.24
CA CYS A 71 -0.95 4.61 17.30
C CYS A 71 -1.65 5.05 18.60
N ASP A 72 -1.22 4.50 19.75
CA ASP A 72 -1.84 4.74 21.07
C ASP A 72 -3.35 4.46 21.10
N ASN A 73 -3.80 3.46 20.33
CA ASN A 73 -5.19 3.09 20.09
C ASN A 73 -6.02 4.16 19.35
N ASN A 74 -5.36 5.12 18.68
CA ASN A 74 -5.98 6.17 17.87
C ASN A 74 -5.55 6.08 16.40
N LEU A 75 -5.80 4.93 15.78
CA LEU A 75 -5.53 4.73 14.35
C LEU A 75 -6.58 5.44 13.49
N GLU A 76 -6.23 6.60 12.94
CA GLU A 76 -7.15 7.41 12.11
C GLU A 76 -7.09 7.05 10.63
N CYS A 77 -5.91 6.66 10.13
CA CYS A 77 -5.72 6.41 8.70
C CYS A 77 -4.72 5.30 8.41
N VAL A 78 -4.83 4.71 7.23
CA VAL A 78 -3.89 3.73 6.70
C VAL A 78 -3.54 4.02 5.25
N VAL A 79 -2.30 3.69 4.89
CA VAL A 79 -1.87 3.58 3.49
C VAL A 79 -1.92 2.11 3.11
N LEU A 80 -2.73 1.77 2.11
CA LEU A 80 -2.94 0.41 1.65
C LEU A 80 -2.45 0.27 0.20
N PHE A 81 -1.70 -0.81 -0.05
CA PHE A 81 -1.18 -1.14 -1.37
C PHE A 81 -0.91 -2.64 -1.51
N GLY A 82 -0.74 -3.10 -2.75
CA GLY A 82 -0.43 -4.50 -3.05
C GLY A 82 -1.37 -5.12 -4.09
N ILE A 83 -1.54 -6.44 -4.01
CA ILE A 83 -2.29 -7.23 -4.99
C ILE A 83 -3.29 -8.18 -4.31
N GLU A 84 -4.41 -8.52 -4.94
CA GLU A 84 -4.96 -7.90 -6.15
C GLU A 84 -5.83 -6.68 -5.80
N ALA A 85 -5.77 -5.62 -6.62
CA ALA A 85 -6.48 -4.37 -6.38
C ALA A 85 -7.99 -4.57 -6.19
N HIS A 86 -8.58 -5.46 -7.00
CA HIS A 86 -10.02 -5.76 -7.02
C HIS A 86 -10.47 -6.86 -6.04
N VAL A 87 -9.53 -7.49 -5.32
CA VAL A 87 -9.83 -8.61 -4.42
C VAL A 87 -9.37 -8.28 -3.01
N CYS A 88 -8.10 -8.51 -2.72
CA CYS A 88 -7.55 -8.35 -1.37
C CYS A 88 -7.55 -6.88 -0.96
N VAL A 89 -7.12 -5.98 -1.84
CA VAL A 89 -7.06 -4.54 -1.53
C VAL A 89 -8.47 -3.97 -1.35
N GLU A 90 -9.38 -4.24 -2.29
CA GLU A 90 -10.76 -3.74 -2.23
C GLU A 90 -11.52 -4.23 -0.98
N GLN A 91 -11.48 -5.53 -0.67
CA GLN A 91 -12.17 -6.06 0.50
C GLN A 91 -11.54 -5.57 1.82
N THR A 92 -10.22 -5.37 1.85
CA THR A 92 -9.55 -4.79 3.02
C THR A 92 -9.98 -3.35 3.24
N ALA A 93 -9.99 -2.55 2.19
CA ALA A 93 -10.41 -1.15 2.25
C ALA A 93 -11.87 -1.01 2.69
N ALA A 94 -12.77 -1.87 2.17
CA ALA A 94 -14.18 -1.90 2.59
C ALA A 94 -14.32 -2.05 4.11
N GLU A 95 -13.57 -2.99 4.67
CA GLU A 95 -13.61 -3.30 6.09
C GLU A 95 -12.97 -2.21 6.96
N LEU A 96 -11.91 -1.56 6.50
CA LEU A 96 -11.29 -0.42 7.18
C LEU A 96 -12.22 0.79 7.17
N CYS A 97 -12.82 1.13 6.02
CA CYS A 97 -13.81 2.20 5.91
C CYS A 97 -15.03 1.94 6.80
N ALA A 98 -15.52 0.70 6.87
CA ALA A 98 -16.63 0.33 7.76
C ALA A 98 -16.29 0.51 9.26
N ARG A 99 -15.00 0.56 9.62
CA ARG A 99 -14.51 0.87 10.96
C ARG A 99 -14.23 2.37 11.18
N GLY A 100 -14.53 3.21 10.20
CA GLY A 100 -14.29 4.66 10.26
C GLY A 100 -12.83 5.06 10.03
N ILE A 101 -11.97 4.14 9.60
CA ILE A 101 -10.56 4.42 9.32
C ILE A 101 -10.42 5.00 7.91
N GLN A 102 -9.69 6.11 7.76
CA GLN A 102 -9.44 6.71 6.46
C GLN A 102 -8.42 5.90 5.66
N VAL A 103 -8.79 5.49 4.44
CA VAL A 103 -7.93 4.63 3.61
C VAL A 103 -7.33 5.43 2.44
N HIS A 104 -6.00 5.43 2.35
CA HIS A 104 -5.24 5.93 1.21
C HIS A 104 -4.74 4.74 0.36
N ILE A 105 -5.26 4.58 -0.85
CA ILE A 105 -4.82 3.54 -1.78
C ILE A 105 -3.67 4.10 -2.63
N ALA A 106 -2.45 3.56 -2.48
CA ALA A 106 -1.36 3.88 -3.40
C ALA A 106 -1.52 3.08 -4.70
N ALA A 107 -2.13 3.71 -5.70
CA ALA A 107 -2.55 3.05 -6.94
C ALA A 107 -1.37 2.62 -7.82
N ASP A 108 -0.26 3.36 -7.76
CA ASP A 108 1.01 3.06 -8.43
C ASP A 108 1.79 1.92 -7.73
N ALA A 109 1.40 1.56 -6.50
CA ALA A 109 1.88 0.39 -5.76
C ALA A 109 0.83 -0.74 -5.69
N SER A 110 -0.23 -0.69 -6.52
CA SER A 110 -1.30 -1.69 -6.52
C SER A 110 -1.70 -2.12 -7.93
N THR A 111 -1.96 -3.41 -8.13
CA THR A 111 -2.32 -3.95 -9.46
C THR A 111 -3.22 -5.18 -9.40
N SER A 112 -3.73 -5.59 -10.57
CA SER A 112 -4.53 -6.79 -10.79
C SER A 112 -4.01 -7.55 -12.01
N ARG A 113 -4.56 -8.74 -12.26
CA ARG A 113 -4.24 -9.50 -13.46
C ARG A 113 -4.69 -8.82 -14.77
N SER A 114 -5.82 -8.12 -14.76
CA SER A 114 -6.34 -7.35 -15.89
C SER A 114 -6.41 -5.86 -15.58
N GLN A 115 -6.43 -5.03 -16.62
CA GLN A 115 -6.46 -3.57 -16.45
C GLN A 115 -7.88 -3.13 -16.12
N GLU A 116 -8.88 -3.82 -16.65
CA GLU A 116 -10.30 -3.66 -16.37
C GLU A 116 -10.57 -3.87 -14.87
N ASP A 117 -10.13 -5.00 -14.31
CA ASP A 117 -10.30 -5.28 -12.88
C ASP A 117 -9.61 -4.22 -12.03
N ARG A 118 -8.38 -3.85 -12.39
CA ARG A 118 -7.59 -2.84 -11.66
C ARG A 118 -8.25 -1.47 -11.65
N LEU A 119 -8.61 -0.94 -12.82
CA LEU A 119 -9.15 0.41 -12.94
C LEU A 119 -10.56 0.52 -12.36
N LEU A 120 -11.41 -0.49 -12.58
CA LEU A 120 -12.75 -0.52 -11.99
C LEU A 120 -12.67 -0.66 -10.47
N ALA A 121 -11.70 -1.40 -9.93
CA ALA A 121 -11.48 -1.44 -8.48
C ALA A 121 -11.12 -0.07 -7.90
N PHE A 122 -10.21 0.69 -8.53
CA PHE A 122 -9.90 2.04 -8.06
C PHE A 122 -11.11 2.98 -8.12
N GLN A 123 -11.99 2.83 -9.11
CA GLN A 123 -13.25 3.58 -9.16
C GLN A 123 -14.17 3.23 -7.98
N ARG A 124 -14.37 1.94 -7.69
CA ARG A 124 -15.18 1.48 -6.55
C ARG A 124 -14.59 1.90 -5.20
N LEU A 125 -13.28 1.72 -5.02
CA LEU A 125 -12.54 2.17 -3.84
C LEU A 125 -12.75 3.67 -3.59
N LYS A 126 -12.70 4.51 -4.63
CA LYS A 126 -13.01 5.94 -4.53
C LYS A 126 -14.46 6.16 -4.08
N GLN A 127 -15.42 5.45 -4.66
CA GLN A 127 -16.85 5.54 -4.29
C GLN A 127 -17.13 5.11 -2.84
N MET A 128 -16.31 4.19 -2.31
CA MET A 128 -16.36 3.76 -0.91
C MET A 128 -15.75 4.76 0.07
N GLY A 129 -15.24 5.92 -0.41
CA GLY A 129 -14.63 6.95 0.42
C GLY A 129 -13.11 6.83 0.58
N CYS A 130 -12.45 5.92 -0.15
CA CYS A 130 -10.99 5.84 -0.13
C CYS A 130 -10.37 6.98 -0.95
N PHE A 131 -9.22 7.47 -0.49
CA PHE A 131 -8.39 8.38 -1.28
C PHE A 131 -7.49 7.57 -2.22
N ILE A 132 -7.77 7.64 -3.53
CA ILE A 132 -6.86 7.09 -4.54
C ILE A 132 -5.70 8.07 -4.72
N THR A 133 -4.48 7.62 -4.45
CA THR A 133 -3.28 8.46 -4.42
C THR A 133 -2.08 7.75 -5.05
N THR A 134 -0.91 8.39 -5.01
CA THR A 134 0.37 7.82 -5.47
C THR A 134 1.36 7.73 -4.32
N SER A 135 2.34 6.85 -4.46
CA SER A 135 3.45 6.69 -3.51
C SER A 135 4.13 8.03 -3.19
N GLU A 136 4.43 8.83 -4.21
CA GLU A 136 5.10 10.13 -4.04
C GLU A 136 4.22 11.13 -3.29
N THR A 137 2.91 11.17 -3.59
CA THR A 137 1.96 12.00 -2.84
C THR A 137 1.91 11.60 -1.36
N VAL A 138 1.87 10.30 -1.07
CA VAL A 138 1.91 9.79 0.32
C VAL A 138 3.18 10.26 1.01
N ILE A 139 4.35 10.06 0.38
CA ILE A 139 5.65 10.40 0.97
C ILE A 139 5.75 11.90 1.27
N PHE A 140 5.40 12.77 0.31
CA PHE A 140 5.45 14.22 0.55
C PHE A 140 4.42 14.70 1.58
N LYS A 141 3.22 14.11 1.63
CA LYS A 141 2.23 14.43 2.67
C LYS A 141 2.73 14.07 4.07
N LEU A 142 3.43 12.94 4.21
CA LEU A 142 4.02 12.52 5.49
C LEU A 142 5.18 13.42 5.93
N LEU A 143 5.96 13.94 4.98
CA LEU A 143 7.05 14.89 5.26
C LEU A 143 6.52 16.27 5.65
N GLY A 144 5.50 16.77 4.95
CA GLY A 144 4.88 18.09 5.19
C GLY A 144 5.74 19.30 4.79
N ASP A 145 7.05 19.23 5.01
CA ASP A 145 8.00 20.33 4.74
C ASP A 145 9.36 19.77 4.27
N LYS A 146 10.12 20.57 3.50
CA LYS A 146 11.50 20.23 3.09
C LYS A 146 12.49 20.21 4.26
N GLU A 147 12.20 20.95 5.33
CA GLU A 147 12.99 21.00 6.56
C GLU A 147 12.66 19.85 7.52
N HIS A 148 11.77 18.92 7.12
CA HIS A 148 11.47 17.74 7.92
C HIS A 148 12.78 16.98 8.27
N PRO A 149 13.01 16.58 9.54
CA PRO A 149 14.29 15.99 9.97
C PRO A 149 14.71 14.74 9.18
N LYS A 150 13.75 14.00 8.63
CA LYS A 150 13.96 12.80 7.80
C LYS A 150 13.99 13.06 6.29
N PHE A 151 13.88 14.31 5.84
CA PHE A 151 13.83 14.61 4.41
C PHE A 151 15.10 14.16 3.67
N ALA A 152 16.28 14.36 4.26
CA ALA A 152 17.54 13.93 3.67
C ALA A 152 17.62 12.41 3.46
N ASP A 153 17.05 11.63 4.38
CA ASP A 153 17.00 10.17 4.32
C ASP A 153 15.96 9.67 3.29
N ILE A 154 14.86 10.39 3.12
CA ILE A 154 13.78 10.06 2.18
C ILE A 154 14.09 10.50 0.75
N ARG A 155 14.77 11.64 0.57
CA ARG A 155 15.07 12.24 -0.74
C ARG A 155 15.63 11.26 -1.78
N PRO A 156 16.54 10.32 -1.45
CA PRO A 156 17.00 9.30 -2.39
C PRO A 156 15.89 8.43 -2.99
N LEU A 157 14.80 8.17 -2.26
CA LEU A 157 13.67 7.33 -2.70
C LEU A 157 12.76 8.03 -3.71
N ILE A 158 12.73 9.36 -3.68
CA ILE A 158 11.85 10.22 -4.50
C ILE A 158 12.63 11.10 -5.48
N LYS A 159 13.94 10.88 -5.62
CA LYS A 159 14.78 11.60 -6.57
C LYS A 159 14.43 11.23 -8.02
N THR A 160 14.03 9.98 -8.24
CA THR A 160 13.59 9.48 -9.55
C THR A 160 12.08 9.29 -9.54
N THR A 161 11.45 9.73 -10.62
CA THR A 161 10.03 9.52 -10.86
C THR A 161 9.69 8.04 -10.79
N SER A 162 8.56 7.70 -10.19
CA SER A 162 8.08 6.32 -10.19
C SER A 162 7.85 5.81 -11.61
N PRO A 163 8.12 4.52 -11.88
CA PRO A 163 7.92 3.93 -13.21
C PRO A 163 6.45 4.02 -13.64
N ASN A 164 6.22 4.13 -14.95
CA ASN A 164 4.86 4.13 -15.48
C ASN A 164 4.19 2.77 -15.27
N THR A 165 3.08 2.75 -14.54
CA THR A 165 2.25 1.55 -14.31
C THR A 165 0.97 1.57 -15.14
N GLY A 166 0.88 2.36 -16.21
CA GLY A 166 -0.29 2.41 -17.09
C GLY A 166 -1.52 3.10 -16.49
N LEU A 167 -1.33 3.93 -15.46
CA LEU A 167 -2.41 4.71 -14.84
C LEU A 167 -2.71 6.02 -15.56
N ALA A 168 -1.71 6.58 -16.27
CA ALA A 168 -1.86 7.78 -17.08
C ALA A 168 -1.69 7.40 -18.56
N ASN A 169 -2.54 7.97 -19.42
CA ASN A 169 -2.36 7.89 -20.86
C ASN A 169 -1.12 8.70 -21.23
N ILE A 170 -0.01 8.03 -21.51
CA ILE A 170 1.13 8.69 -22.16
C ILE A 170 0.79 8.75 -23.64
N SER A 171 0.19 9.86 -24.07
CA SER A 171 0.20 10.20 -25.50
C SER A 171 1.67 10.30 -25.91
N LYS A 172 2.09 9.54 -26.92
CA LYS A 172 3.37 9.80 -27.58
C LYS A 172 3.30 11.24 -28.10
N MET A 173 4.09 12.14 -27.51
CA MET A 173 4.39 13.43 -28.14
C MET A 173 5.14 13.19 -29.44
#